data_AF-A0A2S6QZ02-F1
#
_entry.id   AF-A0A2S6QZ02-F1
#
_cell.length_a   1.000
_cell.length_b   1.000
_cell.length_c   1.000
_cell.angle_alpha   90.00
_cell.angle_beta   90.00
_cell.angle_gamma   90.00
#
_symmetry.space_group_name_H-M   'P 1'
#
loop_
_entity.id
_entity.type
_entity.pdbx_description
1 polymer ?
#
loop_
_entity_poly.entity_id
_entity_poly.type
_entity_poly.pdbx_seq_one_letter_code
_entity_poly.pdbx_strand_id
1 'polypeptide(L)'
;MRNLAASRPGINLYTAYSQPRSEDKPGADYDIAGRLDGDVIASYLTLREAHYLLCGPLAFMADIQTALEARGIPSERIHTESFGPAA
;
A
#
# COMPACT_ATOMS: atom_id res chain seq x y z
N MET A 1 -13.60 -7.15 -0.23
CA MET A 1 -12.99 -5.94 0.37
C MET A 1 -13.78 -4.67 0.09
N ARG A 2 -14.17 -4.35 -1.16
CA ARG A 2 -14.96 -3.14 -1.47
C ARG A 2 -16.25 -3.00 -0.65
N ASN A 3 -17.06 -4.06 -0.52
CA ASN A 3 -18.27 -4.01 0.33
C ASN A 3 -17.98 -3.75 1.82
N LEU A 4 -16.86 -4.24 2.33
CA LEU A 4 -16.46 -4.00 3.73
C LEU A 4 -16.07 -2.53 3.92
N ALA A 5 -15.25 -1.98 3.01
CA ALA A 5 -14.88 -0.58 3.05
C ALA A 5 -16.11 0.35 2.90
N ALA A 6 -17.02 0.03 1.99
CA ALA A 6 -18.23 0.82 1.75
C ALA A 6 -19.24 0.79 2.92
N SER A 7 -19.20 -0.26 3.76
CA SER A 7 -20.15 -0.42 4.87
C SER A 7 -19.63 0.07 6.22
N ARG A 8 -18.37 0.52 6.33
CA ARG A 8 -17.77 0.94 7.60
C ARG A 8 -17.02 2.27 7.47
N PRO A 9 -17.44 3.31 8.23
CA PRO A 9 -16.67 4.54 8.35
C PRO A 9 -15.24 4.25 8.87
N GLY A 10 -14.25 4.98 8.35
CA GLY A 10 -12.85 4.84 8.74
C GLY A 10 -12.05 3.78 8.00
N ILE A 11 -12.66 3.03 7.07
CA ILE A 11 -11.94 2.11 6.17
C ILE A 11 -11.89 2.73 4.77
N ASN A 12 -10.68 3.04 4.31
CA ASN A 12 -10.42 3.42 2.93
C ASN A 12 -9.69 2.28 2.21
N LEU A 13 -10.14 1.92 1.01
CA LEU A 13 -9.55 0.85 0.21
C LEU A 13 -9.02 1.44 -1.10
N TYR A 14 -7.76 1.15 -1.40
CA TYR A 14 -7.12 1.48 -2.66
C TYR A 14 -6.49 0.22 -3.25
N THR A 15 -6.72 -0.01 -4.52
CA THR A 15 -6.27 -1.17 -5.28
C THR A 15 -5.42 -0.70 -6.45
N ALA A 16 -4.18 -1.17 -6.52
CA ALA A 16 -3.29 -0.87 -7.64
C ALA A 16 -3.08 -2.11 -8.51
N TYR A 17 -3.25 -1.96 -9.81
CA TYR A 17 -2.92 -2.99 -10.78
C TYR A 17 -1.60 -2.60 -11.46
N SER A 18 -0.56 -3.40 -11.25
CA SER A 18 0.76 -3.15 -11.85
C SER A 18 0.73 -3.22 -13.38
N GLN A 19 -0.15 -4.06 -13.92
CA GLN A 19 -0.34 -4.27 -15.35
C GLN A 19 -1.84 -4.51 -15.62
N PRO A 20 -2.67 -3.45 -15.62
CA PRO A 20 -4.09 -3.58 -15.91
C PRO A 20 -4.28 -4.06 -17.36
N ARG A 21 -5.28 -4.90 -17.57
CA ARG A 21 -5.66 -5.39 -18.90
C ARG A 21 -6.53 -4.37 -19.61
N SER A 22 -6.74 -4.57 -20.91
CA SER A 22 -7.61 -3.73 -21.73
C SER A 22 -9.05 -3.65 -21.23
N GLU A 23 -9.53 -4.73 -20.60
CA GLU A 23 -10.89 -4.85 -20.08
C GLU A 23 -11.07 -4.30 -18.66
N ASP A 24 -9.97 -4.06 -17.93
CA ASP A 24 -10.02 -3.56 -16.54
C ASP A 24 -10.35 -2.06 -16.53
N LYS A 25 -11.30 -1.68 -15.68
CA LYS A 25 -11.85 -0.32 -15.62
C LYS A 25 -11.35 0.44 -14.38
N PRO A 26 -10.68 1.59 -14.55
CA PRO A 26 -10.38 2.49 -13.44
C PRO A 26 -11.63 2.87 -12.65
N GLY A 27 -11.54 2.89 -11.32
CA GLY A 27 -12.62 3.21 -10.39
C GLY A 27 -13.63 2.08 -10.14
N ALA A 28 -13.59 1.00 -10.94
CA ALA A 28 -14.41 -0.19 -10.72
C ALA A 28 -13.55 -1.38 -10.29
N ASP A 29 -12.53 -1.71 -11.08
CA ASP A 29 -11.67 -2.86 -10.87
C ASP A 29 -10.44 -2.47 -10.04
N TYR A 30 -9.80 -1.37 -10.41
CA TYR A 30 -8.63 -0.80 -9.71
C TYR A 30 -8.75 0.71 -9.57
N ASP A 31 -7.99 1.27 -8.65
CA ASP A 31 -7.96 2.70 -8.34
C ASP A 31 -6.67 3.35 -8.88
N ILE A 32 -5.57 2.59 -8.95
CA ILE A 32 -4.24 3.05 -9.41
C ILE A 32 -3.72 2.11 -10.51
N ALA A 33 -3.33 2.66 -11.66
CA ALA A 33 -2.58 1.91 -12.67
C ALA A 33 -1.08 2.03 -12.36
N GLY A 34 -0.38 0.90 -12.35
CA GLY A 34 1.03 0.82 -11.99
C GLY A 34 1.27 0.15 -10.63
N ARG A 35 2.55 -0.07 -10.33
CA ARG A 35 2.96 -0.69 -9.06
C ARG A 35 2.80 0.33 -7.94
N LEU A 36 2.42 -0.13 -6.74
CA LEU A 36 2.53 0.70 -5.55
C LEU A 36 3.99 1.05 -5.31
N ASP A 37 4.26 2.32 -5.06
CA ASP A 37 5.55 2.84 -4.66
C ASP A 37 5.38 3.89 -3.55
N GLY A 38 6.50 4.47 -3.13
CA GLY A 38 6.53 5.49 -2.10
C GLY A 38 5.73 6.75 -2.41
N ASP A 39 5.66 7.16 -3.69
CA ASP A 39 5.01 8.39 -4.11
C ASP A 39 3.50 8.22 -4.19
N VAL A 40 3.05 7.08 -4.71
CA VAL A 40 1.65 6.65 -4.64
C VAL A 40 1.21 6.64 -3.19
N ILE A 41 1.95 5.95 -2.31
CA ILE A 41 1.65 5.88 -0.88
C ILE A 41 1.58 7.28 -0.25
N ALA A 42 2.50 8.19 -0.59
CA ALA A 42 2.49 9.56 -0.09
C ALA A 42 1.25 10.37 -0.51
N SER A 43 0.77 10.16 -1.74
CA SER A 43 -0.40 10.88 -2.26
C SER A 43 -1.70 10.50 -1.52
N TYR A 44 -1.74 9.32 -0.92
CA TYR A 44 -2.91 8.81 -0.19
C TYR A 44 -2.75 8.85 1.34
N LEU A 45 -1.52 9.01 1.85
CA LEU A 45 -1.25 9.07 3.28
C LEU A 45 -1.15 10.51 3.79
N THR A 46 -2.19 10.96 4.48
CA THR A 46 -2.19 12.20 5.25
C THR A 46 -1.70 12.04 6.69
N LEU A 47 -1.43 10.81 7.14
CA LEU A 47 -1.31 10.48 8.56
C LEU A 47 0.13 10.15 8.97
N ARG A 48 0.88 11.17 9.41
CA ARG A 48 2.23 11.00 10.00
C ARG A 48 2.23 10.19 11.31
N GLU A 49 1.07 10.11 11.97
CA GLU A 49 0.84 9.41 13.24
C GLU A 49 0.15 8.06 13.03
N ALA A 50 0.57 7.28 12.03
CA ALA A 50 0.01 5.96 11.75
C ALA A 50 1.04 4.83 11.97
N HIS A 51 0.53 3.63 12.19
CA HIS A 51 1.31 2.40 12.08
C HIS A 51 1.12 1.80 10.68
N TYR A 52 2.21 1.37 10.07
CA TYR A 52 2.25 0.80 8.74
C TYR A 52 2.56 -0.68 8.85
N LEU A 53 1.72 -1.52 8.24
CA LEU A 53 1.90 -2.96 8.18
C LEU A 53 2.12 -3.36 6.73
N LEU A 54 3.29 -3.88 6.44
CA LEU A 54 3.74 -4.26 5.11
C LEU A 54 3.85 -5.78 5.03
N CYS A 55 3.34 -6.33 3.95
CA CYS A 55 3.41 -7.76 3.67
C CYS A 55 3.60 -7.95 2.17
N GLY A 56 4.52 -8.83 1.78
CA GLY A 56 4.77 -9.15 0.37
C GLY A 56 6.22 -9.55 0.08
N PRO A 57 6.65 -9.43 -1.19
CA PRO A 57 8.04 -9.69 -1.57
C PRO A 57 9.02 -8.75 -0.84
N LEU A 58 10.18 -9.26 -0.42
CA LEU A 58 11.14 -8.52 0.39
C LEU A 58 11.56 -7.18 -0.23
N ALA A 59 11.92 -7.19 -1.52
CA ALA A 59 12.31 -5.97 -2.24
C ALA A 59 11.18 -4.94 -2.28
N PHE A 60 9.93 -5.38 -2.48
CA PHE A 60 8.78 -4.47 -2.46
C PHE A 60 8.60 -3.80 -1.09
N MET A 61 8.64 -4.58 -0.02
CA MET A 61 8.49 -4.04 1.33
C MET A 61 9.64 -3.10 1.70
N ALA A 62 10.88 -3.42 1.31
CA ALA A 62 12.05 -2.56 1.53
C ALA A 62 11.92 -1.21 0.80
N ASP A 63 11.44 -1.21 -0.44
CA ASP A 63 11.19 0.02 -1.22
C ASP A 63 10.14 0.91 -0.51
N ILE A 64 9.04 0.30 -0.04
CA ILE A 64 7.99 1.03 0.69
C ILE A 64 8.48 1.55 2.04
N GLN A 65 9.21 0.73 2.80
CA GLN A 65 9.78 1.14 4.10
C GLN A 65 10.69 2.35 3.93
N THR A 66 11.63 2.29 2.98
CA THR A 66 12.55 3.39 2.68
C THR A 66 11.78 4.67 2.34
N ALA A 67 10.71 4.56 1.57
CA ALA A 67 9.87 5.71 1.20
C ALA A 67 9.10 6.32 2.39
N LEU A 68 8.64 5.50 3.34
CA LEU A 68 7.98 5.96 4.56
C LEU A 68 8.98 6.65 5.50
N GLU A 69 10.16 6.06 5.69
CA GLU A 69 11.25 6.62 6.51
C GLU A 69 11.74 7.97 5.95
N ALA A 70 11.92 8.07 4.63
CA ALA A 70 12.27 9.33 3.96
C ALA A 70 11.26 10.46 4.19
N ARG A 71 10.03 10.11 4.60
CA ARG A 71 8.95 11.06 4.93
C ARG A 71 8.86 11.38 6.43
N GLY A 72 9.78 10.84 7.23
CA GLY A 72 9.88 11.06 8.67
C GLY A 72 9.00 10.13 9.50
N ILE A 73 8.52 9.01 8.93
CA ILE A 73 7.86 7.99 9.72
C ILE A 73 8.93 7.21 10.51
N PRO A 74 8.84 7.13 11.84
CA PRO A 74 9.77 6.34 12.65
C PRO A 74 9.69 4.85 12.31
N SER A 75 10.83 4.15 12.29
CA SER A 75 10.90 2.73 11.94
C SER A 75 10.12 1.86 12.94
N GLU A 76 9.95 2.28 14.19
CA GLU A 76 9.16 1.58 15.21
C GLU A 76 7.65 1.55 14.87
N ARG A 77 7.21 2.38 13.91
CA ARG A 77 5.85 2.39 13.39
C ARG A 77 5.68 1.61 12.08
N ILE A 78 6.76 1.03 11.53
CA ILE A 78 6.75 0.28 10.27
C ILE A 78 7.01 -1.19 10.58
N HIS A 79 6.01 -2.04 10.35
CA HIS A 79 6.04 -3.47 10.64
C HIS A 79 6.04 -4.24 9.33
N THR A 80 6.91 -5.23 9.20
CA THR A 80 7.04 -6.04 7.98
C THR A 80 6.87 -7.52 8.28
N GLU A 81 6.13 -8.22 7.42
CA GLU A 81 6.01 -9.69 7.46
C GLU A 81 6.28 -10.28 6.07
N SER A 82 7.24 -11.21 5.99
CA SER A 82 7.54 -11.95 4.76
C SER A 82 6.81 -13.29 4.74
N PHE A 83 6.06 -13.57 3.68
CA PHE A 83 5.52 -14.91 3.42
C PHE A 83 6.51 -15.72 2.55
N GLY A 84 7.38 -16.49 3.19
CA GLY A 84 8.40 -17.34 2.56
C GLY A 84 9.51 -17.72 3.56
N PRO A 85 10.40 -18.69 3.25
CA PRO A 85 11.54 -18.94 4.12
C PRO A 85 12.36 -17.65 4.25
N ALA A 86 12.60 -17.22 5.49
CA ALA A 86 13.53 -16.14 5.76
C ALA A 86 14.88 -16.55 5.16
N ALA A 87 15.42 -15.70 4.29
CA ALA A 87 16.71 -15.93 3.64
C ALA A 87 17.85 -16.03 4.67
#